data_AF-A0A973I1Z3-F1
#
_entry.id   AF-A0A973I1Z3-F1
#
_cell.length_a   1.000
_cell.length_b   1.000
_cell.length_c   1.000
_cell.angle_alpha   90.00
_cell.angle_beta   90.00
_cell.angle_gamma   90.00
#
_symmetry.space_group_name_H-M   'P 1'
#
loop_
_entity.id
_entity.type
_entity.pdbx_description
1 polymer ?
#
loop_
_entity_poly.entity_id
_entity_poly.type
_entity_poly.pdbx_seq_one_letter_code
_entity_poly.pdbx_strand_id
1 'polypeptide(L)'
;MDQSLWSDPLVIESSRKFVCARLATYEDKDEGAMLKSIYRGRSGELDNTVFTVLSHDGKSRLSRAGRSPTMVFGGSVGWEGTVLALEMDQIIEQYKVPQDKKADTFSTLPVAKDVRRAVNISACDRLPLVITAGLDPKQLQKLVTLAWKEPYLGRFNWASTDAISELKSIGIEKPEAGIWVLNPDTYGLKVEVIAKVEADSETKPIEEALAKALAGKRPAQKDTRRHVNRGNATGKRWETEIPVTDPGIQGGGRPRRGN
;
A
#
# COMPACT_ATOMS: atom_id res chain seq x y z
N MET A 1 -1.15 10.55 4.05
CA MET A 1 -0.07 10.95 3.13
C MET A 1 -0.64 11.96 2.16
N ASP A 2 -0.07 13.16 2.09
CA ASP A 2 -0.29 14.00 0.91
C ASP A 2 0.42 13.29 -0.24
N GLN A 3 -0.33 12.95 -1.27
CA GLN A 3 0.22 12.23 -2.43
C GLN A 3 1.07 13.16 -3.32
N SER A 4 1.47 14.34 -2.82
CA SER A 4 2.13 15.40 -3.57
C SER A 4 3.44 14.89 -4.18
N LEU A 5 4.34 14.34 -3.35
CA LEU A 5 5.61 13.79 -3.79
C LEU A 5 5.44 12.57 -4.72
N TRP A 6 4.60 11.63 -4.31
CA TRP A 6 4.43 10.36 -5.03
C TRP A 6 3.54 10.47 -6.28
N SER A 7 2.88 11.61 -6.48
CA SER A 7 2.12 11.92 -7.70
C SER A 7 2.88 12.86 -8.63
N ASP A 8 4.12 13.24 -8.28
CA ASP A 8 4.99 14.00 -9.18
C ASP A 8 5.31 13.15 -10.42
N PRO A 9 5.08 13.67 -11.65
CA PRO A 9 5.34 12.91 -12.88
C PRO A 9 6.76 12.37 -13.00
N LEU A 10 7.77 13.11 -12.55
CA LEU A 10 9.18 12.68 -12.61
C LEU A 10 9.44 11.52 -11.65
N VAL A 11 8.82 11.57 -10.45
CA VAL A 11 8.91 10.48 -9.48
C VAL A 11 8.20 9.25 -10.00
N ILE A 12 7.00 9.40 -10.61
CA ILE A 12 6.27 8.29 -11.22
C ILE A 12 7.13 7.64 -12.32
N GLU A 13 7.67 8.42 -13.24
CA GLU A 13 8.50 7.93 -14.34
C GLU A 13 9.73 7.17 -13.81
N SER A 14 10.47 7.79 -12.87
CA SER A 14 11.66 7.18 -12.27
C SER A 14 11.32 5.91 -11.50
N SER A 15 10.19 5.89 -10.79
CA SER A 15 9.73 4.72 -10.00
C SER A 15 9.44 3.49 -10.84
N ARG A 16 9.17 3.63 -12.15
CA ARG A 16 8.97 2.48 -13.05
C ARG A 16 10.22 1.60 -13.18
N LYS A 17 11.40 2.12 -12.83
CA LYS A 17 12.69 1.39 -12.84
C LYS A 17 12.92 0.59 -11.55
N PHE A 18 12.03 0.72 -10.57
CA PHE A 18 12.15 0.15 -9.23
C PHE A 18 10.94 -0.73 -8.89
N VAL A 19 11.15 -1.65 -7.95
CA VAL A 19 10.05 -2.28 -7.22
C VAL A 19 9.73 -1.40 -6.01
N CYS A 20 8.55 -0.79 -6.00
CA CYS A 20 8.08 0.00 -4.87
C CYS A 20 7.28 -0.88 -3.90
N ALA A 21 7.76 -1.03 -2.66
CA ALA A 21 7.10 -1.80 -1.62
C ALA A 21 6.28 -0.89 -0.69
N ARG A 22 4.97 -1.17 -0.56
CA ARG A 22 4.12 -0.53 0.45
C ARG A 22 4.29 -1.26 1.78
N LEU A 23 4.90 -0.57 2.75
CA LEU A 23 5.17 -1.16 4.06
C LEU A 23 3.89 -1.41 4.86
N ALA A 24 3.77 -2.60 5.46
CA ALA A 24 2.72 -2.93 6.44
C ALA A 24 3.14 -2.49 7.86
N THR A 25 4.43 -2.37 8.13
CA THR A 25 5.04 -1.83 9.37
C THR A 25 4.57 -2.55 10.63
N TYR A 26 3.55 -2.02 11.33
CA TYR A 26 3.00 -2.60 12.56
C TYR A 26 1.99 -3.72 12.28
N GLU A 27 1.70 -3.97 11.00
CA GLU A 27 0.75 -4.99 10.54
C GLU A 27 1.41 -6.33 10.21
N ASP A 28 2.73 -6.41 10.33
CA ASP A 28 3.46 -7.65 10.13
C ASP A 28 4.69 -7.69 11.05
N LYS A 29 4.78 -8.75 11.87
CA LYS A 29 5.86 -8.88 12.84
C LYS A 29 7.24 -9.03 12.18
N ASP A 30 7.33 -9.80 11.10
CA ASP A 30 8.59 -10.12 10.44
C ASP A 30 9.07 -8.93 9.59
N GLU A 31 8.16 -8.29 8.86
CA GLU A 31 8.42 -7.03 8.18
C GLU A 31 8.81 -5.94 9.18
N GLY A 32 8.09 -5.79 10.29
CA GLY A 32 8.41 -4.82 11.34
C GLY A 32 9.81 -5.01 11.92
N ALA A 33 10.24 -6.26 12.13
CA ALA A 33 11.60 -6.58 12.56
C ALA A 33 12.64 -6.21 11.49
N MET A 34 12.37 -6.51 10.22
CA MET A 34 13.21 -6.12 9.09
C MET A 34 13.35 -4.59 9.01
N LEU A 35 12.24 -3.85 9.07
CA LEU A 35 12.22 -2.39 9.01
C LEU A 35 12.98 -1.75 10.18
N LYS A 36 12.84 -2.30 11.39
CA LYS A 36 13.63 -1.86 12.56
C LYS A 36 15.13 -2.11 12.39
N SER A 37 15.51 -3.14 11.63
CA SER A 37 16.93 -3.38 11.30
C SER A 37 17.48 -2.36 10.29
N ILE A 38 16.62 -1.84 9.41
CA ILE A 38 16.96 -0.85 8.39
C ILE A 38 17.07 0.55 8.99
N TYR A 39 16.09 0.95 9.80
CA TYR A 39 16.03 2.26 10.43
C TYR A 39 15.45 2.16 11.83
N ARG A 40 16.06 2.87 12.78
CA ARG A 40 15.57 3.02 14.15
C ARG A 40 15.31 4.49 14.40
N GLY A 41 14.14 4.78 14.98
CA GLY A 41 13.81 6.12 15.43
C GLY A 41 14.69 6.55 16.60
N ARG A 42 14.47 7.78 17.10
CA ARG A 42 15.22 8.32 18.24
C ARG A 42 15.06 7.49 19.52
N SER A 43 13.97 6.75 19.65
CA SER A 43 13.71 5.83 20.76
C SER A 43 14.50 4.52 20.68
N GLY A 44 15.19 4.26 19.56
CA GLY A 44 15.81 2.96 19.26
C GLY A 44 14.80 1.91 18.76
N GLU A 45 13.52 2.27 18.68
CA GLU A 45 12.43 1.41 18.22
C GLU A 45 12.03 1.67 16.77
N LEU A 46 11.12 0.83 16.27
CA LEU A 46 10.51 0.99 14.95
C LEU A 46 9.71 2.30 14.93
N ASP A 47 9.88 3.08 13.86
CA ASP A 47 9.03 4.21 13.55
C ASP A 47 7.97 3.79 12.51
N ASN A 48 6.87 4.53 12.42
CA ASN A 48 5.76 4.16 11.54
C ASN A 48 6.13 4.17 10.04
N THR A 49 7.13 4.97 9.66
CA THR A 49 7.59 5.09 8.28
C THR A 49 9.09 4.87 8.20
N VAL A 50 9.49 4.09 7.20
CA VAL A 50 10.88 3.84 6.84
C VAL A 50 11.00 4.03 5.34
N PHE A 51 12.11 4.63 4.91
CA PHE A 51 12.46 4.83 3.52
C PHE A 51 13.94 4.53 3.32
N THR A 52 14.23 3.70 2.32
CA THR A 52 15.57 3.39 1.83
C THR A 52 15.44 2.76 0.44
N VAL A 53 16.52 2.76 -0.35
CA VAL A 53 16.61 2.01 -1.60
C VAL A 53 17.50 0.79 -1.34
N LEU A 54 17.03 -0.39 -1.75
CA LEU A 54 17.75 -1.65 -1.58
C LEU A 54 18.22 -2.19 -2.93
N SER A 55 19.24 -3.05 -2.90
CA SER A 55 19.66 -3.88 -4.02
C SER A 55 18.52 -4.79 -4.50
N HIS A 56 18.64 -5.33 -5.71
CA HIS A 56 17.61 -6.19 -6.33
C HIS A 56 17.24 -7.43 -5.50
N ASP A 57 18.09 -7.85 -4.56
CA ASP A 57 17.87 -8.98 -3.66
C ASP A 57 17.29 -8.58 -2.29
N GLY A 58 17.06 -7.28 -2.07
CA GLY A 58 16.53 -6.72 -0.83
C GLY A 58 17.50 -6.73 0.36
N LYS A 59 18.79 -7.03 0.17
CA LYS A 59 19.73 -7.24 1.27
C LYS A 59 20.64 -6.05 1.55
N SER A 60 21.12 -5.37 0.52
CA SER A 60 22.07 -4.26 0.65
C SER A 60 21.38 -2.93 0.46
N ARG A 61 21.71 -1.95 1.30
CA ARG A 61 21.22 -0.57 1.11
C ARG A 61 22.04 0.15 0.04
N LEU A 62 21.35 0.71 -0.95
CA LEU A 62 21.89 1.59 -1.98
C LEU A 62 21.75 3.07 -1.62
N SER A 63 20.99 3.39 -0.57
CA SER A 63 20.90 4.74 -0.01
C SER A 63 20.92 4.72 1.52
N ARG A 64 21.00 5.91 2.14
CA ARG A 64 20.77 6.04 3.57
C ARG A 64 19.32 5.64 3.90
N ALA A 65 19.05 5.36 5.18
CA ALA A 65 17.71 5.08 5.66
C ALA A 65 17.17 6.28 6.46
N GLY A 66 15.87 6.54 6.35
CA GLY A 66 15.19 7.63 7.02
C GLY A 66 13.69 7.39 7.12
N ARG A 67 12.90 8.38 7.54
CA ARG A 67 11.43 8.28 7.61
C ARG A 67 10.71 8.73 6.33
N SER A 68 11.43 9.37 5.42
CA SER A 68 10.91 9.88 4.14
C SER A 68 12.05 10.06 3.13
N PRO A 69 11.75 10.19 1.83
CA PRO A 69 12.73 10.58 0.82
C PRO A 69 13.50 11.85 1.18
N THR A 70 12.81 12.87 1.68
CA THR A 70 13.44 14.15 2.08
C THR A 70 14.44 13.98 3.22
N MET A 71 14.25 13.03 4.14
CA MET A 71 15.25 12.75 5.17
C MET A 71 16.49 12.05 4.63
N VAL A 72 16.35 11.29 3.54
CA VAL A 72 17.43 10.49 2.95
C VAL A 72 18.25 11.30 1.94
N PHE A 73 17.56 12.02 1.06
CA PHE A 73 18.14 12.74 -0.07
C PHE A 73 18.10 14.27 0.08
N GLY A 74 17.40 14.79 1.09
CA GLY A 74 17.17 16.22 1.22
C GLY A 74 16.14 16.73 0.21
N GLY A 75 16.33 17.97 -0.23
CA GLY A 75 15.40 18.70 -1.08
C GLY A 75 14.85 19.94 -0.38
N SER A 76 14.71 21.01 -1.15
CA SER A 76 14.03 22.24 -0.72
C SER A 76 12.54 22.11 -1.00
N VAL A 77 11.72 22.88 -0.26
CA VAL A 77 10.27 22.93 -0.47
C VAL A 77 9.93 23.20 -1.93
N GLY A 78 9.16 22.30 -2.54
CA GLY A 78 8.74 22.36 -3.94
C GLY A 78 9.70 21.66 -4.93
N TRP A 79 10.83 21.14 -4.46
CA TRP A 79 11.83 20.43 -5.29
C TRP A 79 12.05 18.98 -4.86
N GLU A 80 11.35 18.50 -3.84
CA GLU A 80 11.54 17.17 -3.27
C GLU A 80 11.32 16.06 -4.32
N GLY A 81 10.37 16.25 -5.23
CA GLY A 81 10.09 15.30 -6.32
C GLY A 81 11.24 15.21 -7.32
N THR A 82 11.70 16.35 -7.81
CA THR A 82 12.84 16.43 -8.73
C THR A 82 14.10 15.83 -8.12
N VAL A 83 14.41 16.17 -6.85
CA VAL A 83 15.60 15.63 -6.16
C VAL A 83 15.48 14.11 -6.02
N LEU A 84 14.33 13.59 -5.60
CA LEU A 84 14.11 12.15 -5.51
C LEU A 84 14.30 11.45 -6.86
N ALA A 85 13.72 11.99 -7.94
CA ALA A 85 13.85 11.43 -9.29
C ALA A 85 15.32 11.36 -9.75
N LEU A 86 16.08 12.44 -9.56
CA LEU A 86 17.51 12.48 -9.91
C LEU A 86 18.34 11.46 -9.11
N GLU A 87 18.09 11.33 -7.81
CA GLU A 87 18.79 10.36 -6.96
C GLU A 87 18.44 8.92 -7.34
N MET A 88 17.18 8.66 -7.71
CA MET A 88 16.77 7.35 -8.23
C MET A 88 17.49 7.01 -9.54
N ASP A 89 17.60 7.96 -10.46
CA ASP A 89 18.34 7.76 -11.72
C ASP A 89 19.83 7.54 -11.47
N GLN A 90 20.44 8.33 -10.59
CA GLN A 90 21.84 8.17 -10.21
C GLN A 90 22.10 6.78 -9.58
N ILE A 91 21.20 6.27 -8.75
CA ILE A 91 21.32 4.92 -8.17
C ILE A 91 21.30 3.86 -9.28
N ILE A 92 20.43 3.97 -10.28
CA ILE A 92 20.37 3.02 -11.40
C ILE A 92 21.64 3.06 -12.25
N GLU A 93 22.21 4.24 -12.47
CA GLU A 93 23.47 4.38 -13.21
C GLU A 93 24.65 3.72 -12.49
N GLN A 94 24.71 3.87 -11.15
CA GLN A 94 25.76 3.31 -10.32
C GLN A 94 25.57 1.81 -10.05
N TYR A 95 24.33 1.36 -9.88
CA TYR A 95 23.98 -0.01 -9.54
C TYR A 95 23.44 -0.77 -10.75
N LYS A 96 24.33 -1.50 -11.44
CA LYS A 96 23.92 -2.35 -12.57
C LYS A 96 23.45 -3.70 -12.07
N VAL A 97 22.14 -3.95 -12.21
CA VAL A 97 21.54 -5.27 -11.94
C VAL A 97 22.16 -6.32 -12.88
N PRO A 98 22.65 -7.46 -12.36
CA PRO A 98 23.12 -8.58 -13.18
C PRO A 98 22.04 -9.03 -14.17
N GLN A 99 22.43 -9.32 -15.43
CA GLN A 99 21.47 -9.64 -16.50
C GLN A 99 20.66 -10.91 -16.19
N ASP A 100 21.26 -11.91 -15.53
CA ASP A 100 20.60 -13.14 -15.09
C ASP A 100 19.60 -12.93 -13.94
N LYS A 101 19.58 -11.73 -13.34
CA LYS A 101 18.66 -11.33 -12.26
C LYS A 101 17.62 -10.31 -12.71
N LYS A 102 17.60 -9.93 -13.99
CA LYS A 102 16.52 -9.10 -14.52
C LYS A 102 15.28 -9.97 -14.70
N ALA A 103 14.21 -9.63 -13.99
CA ALA A 103 12.91 -10.22 -14.24
C ALA A 103 12.28 -9.52 -15.45
N ASP A 104 11.89 -10.29 -16.47
CA ASP A 104 11.29 -9.74 -17.69
C ASP A 104 9.84 -9.29 -17.48
N THR A 105 9.13 -9.86 -16.51
CA THR A 105 7.72 -9.53 -16.23
C THR A 105 7.37 -9.79 -14.76
N PHE A 106 6.40 -9.02 -14.25
CA PHE A 106 5.79 -9.31 -12.96
C PHE A 106 4.92 -10.57 -13.08
N SER A 107 5.17 -11.56 -12.22
CA SER A 107 4.47 -12.85 -12.25
C SER A 107 3.35 -12.96 -11.23
N THR A 108 3.20 -11.98 -10.32
CA THR A 108 2.24 -12.03 -9.22
C THR A 108 1.49 -10.71 -9.05
N LEU A 109 0.34 -10.77 -8.39
CA LEU A 109 -0.36 -9.57 -7.93
C LEU A 109 0.40 -8.94 -6.76
N PRO A 110 0.43 -7.60 -6.63
CA PRO A 110 0.99 -6.93 -5.47
C PRO A 110 0.00 -6.97 -4.30
N VAL A 111 -0.20 -8.17 -3.75
CA VAL A 111 -1.19 -8.41 -2.69
C VAL A 111 -0.69 -7.96 -1.32
N ALA A 112 -1.61 -7.44 -0.51
CA ALA A 112 -1.36 -7.29 0.92
C ALA A 112 -1.38 -8.64 1.64
N LYS A 113 -0.87 -8.67 2.89
CA LYS A 113 -0.81 -9.87 3.74
C LYS A 113 -2.14 -10.61 3.87
N ASP A 114 -3.23 -9.87 4.06
CA ASP A 114 -4.59 -10.42 4.15
C ASP A 114 -5.64 -9.39 3.73
N VAL A 115 -6.88 -9.85 3.58
CA VAL A 115 -8.04 -9.02 3.19
C VAL A 115 -8.25 -7.84 4.14
N ARG A 116 -8.15 -8.06 5.45
CA ARG A 116 -8.38 -7.02 6.45
C ARG A 116 -7.38 -5.88 6.27
N ARG A 117 -6.08 -6.19 6.13
CA ARG A 117 -5.03 -5.19 5.89
C ARG A 117 -5.20 -4.53 4.53
N ALA A 118 -5.57 -5.27 3.49
CA ALA A 118 -5.81 -4.71 2.17
C ALA A 118 -6.88 -3.61 2.18
N VAL A 119 -7.98 -3.80 2.92
CA VAL A 119 -9.02 -2.78 3.10
C VAL A 119 -8.46 -1.55 3.79
N ASN A 120 -7.68 -1.73 4.86
CA ASN A 120 -7.07 -0.62 5.58
C ASN A 120 -6.07 0.17 4.72
N ILE A 121 -5.15 -0.53 4.05
CA ILE A 121 -4.17 0.06 3.15
C ILE A 121 -4.87 0.85 2.05
N SER A 122 -5.91 0.29 1.43
CA SER A 122 -6.72 0.98 0.42
C SER A 122 -7.39 2.25 0.94
N ALA A 123 -7.91 2.22 2.18
CA ALA A 123 -8.46 3.42 2.79
C ALA A 123 -7.38 4.48 3.02
N CYS A 124 -6.20 4.08 3.48
CA CYS A 124 -5.07 4.96 3.75
C CYS A 124 -4.52 5.60 2.46
N ASP A 125 -4.41 4.80 1.40
CA ASP A 125 -3.89 5.22 0.10
C ASP A 125 -4.96 5.88 -0.77
N ARG A 126 -6.24 5.83 -0.36
CA ARG A 126 -7.40 6.39 -1.07
C ARG A 126 -7.53 5.83 -2.49
N LEU A 127 -7.26 4.54 -2.63
CA LEU A 127 -7.39 3.79 -3.87
C LEU A 127 -8.53 2.77 -3.75
N PRO A 128 -9.20 2.42 -4.86
CA PRO A 128 -10.06 1.25 -4.89
C PRO A 128 -9.26 -0.04 -4.63
N LEU A 129 -9.97 -1.07 -4.19
CA LEU A 129 -9.43 -2.38 -3.86
C LEU A 129 -10.03 -3.44 -4.79
N VAL A 130 -9.20 -4.35 -5.28
CA VAL A 130 -9.63 -5.58 -5.94
C VAL A 130 -9.33 -6.77 -5.05
N ILE A 131 -10.34 -7.56 -4.70
CA ILE A 131 -10.17 -8.80 -3.96
C ILE A 131 -10.54 -9.98 -4.86
N THR A 132 -9.64 -10.95 -4.94
CA THR A 132 -9.90 -12.25 -5.56
C THR A 132 -10.27 -13.25 -4.46
N ALA A 133 -11.39 -13.94 -4.64
CA ALA A 133 -11.89 -14.91 -3.66
C ALA A 133 -12.11 -16.26 -4.34
N GLY A 134 -11.35 -17.29 -3.93
CA GLY A 134 -11.49 -18.65 -4.47
C GLY A 134 -11.21 -18.77 -5.97
N LEU A 135 -10.22 -18.05 -6.48
CA LEU A 135 -9.79 -18.12 -7.89
C LEU A 135 -8.65 -19.14 -8.05
N ASP A 136 -8.65 -19.84 -9.18
CA ASP A 136 -7.55 -20.72 -9.55
C ASP A 136 -6.33 -19.94 -10.11
N PRO A 137 -5.14 -20.56 -10.20
CA PRO A 137 -3.94 -19.88 -10.70
C PRO A 137 -4.05 -19.32 -12.12
N LYS A 138 -4.83 -19.94 -13.02
CA LYS A 138 -5.01 -19.46 -14.40
C LYS A 138 -5.86 -18.19 -14.41
N GLN A 139 -6.91 -18.14 -13.59
CA GLN A 139 -7.76 -16.97 -13.41
C GLN A 139 -6.97 -15.81 -12.81
N LEU A 140 -6.13 -16.08 -11.81
CA LEU A 140 -5.25 -15.07 -11.20
C LEU A 140 -4.24 -14.50 -12.21
N GLN A 141 -3.68 -15.32 -13.10
CA GLN A 141 -2.71 -14.85 -14.09
C GLN A 141 -3.30 -13.79 -15.04
N LYS A 142 -4.60 -13.89 -15.37
CA LYS A 142 -5.31 -12.87 -16.17
C LYS A 142 -5.28 -11.51 -15.45
N LEU A 143 -5.47 -11.51 -14.13
CA LEU A 143 -5.45 -10.30 -13.31
C LEU A 143 -4.04 -9.76 -13.10
N VAL A 144 -3.02 -10.61 -13.02
CA VAL A 144 -1.61 -10.16 -12.99
C VAL A 144 -1.33 -9.29 -14.21
N THR A 145 -1.69 -9.76 -15.41
CA THR A 145 -1.49 -8.99 -16.65
C THR A 145 -2.21 -7.64 -16.60
N LEU A 146 -3.44 -7.57 -16.07
CA LEU A 146 -4.18 -6.31 -15.94
C LEU A 146 -3.56 -5.38 -14.89
N ALA A 147 -3.16 -5.91 -13.73
CA ALA A 147 -2.61 -5.13 -12.63
C ALA A 147 -1.33 -4.38 -13.01
N TRP A 148 -0.55 -4.93 -13.95
CA TRP A 148 0.71 -4.38 -14.41
C TRP A 148 0.63 -3.61 -15.74
N LYS A 149 -0.58 -3.41 -16.28
CA LYS A 149 -0.83 -2.72 -17.56
C LYS A 149 -1.48 -1.35 -17.33
N GLU A 150 -1.15 -0.36 -18.17
CA GLU A 150 -1.91 0.90 -18.22
C GLU A 150 -3.36 0.65 -18.70
N PRO A 151 -4.37 1.33 -18.12
CA PRO A 151 -4.28 2.42 -17.14
C PRO A 151 -4.35 1.97 -15.67
N TYR A 152 -4.22 0.68 -15.37
CA TYR A 152 -4.48 0.09 -14.04
C TYR A 152 -3.25 0.07 -13.13
N LEU A 153 -2.05 0.11 -13.71
CA LEU A 153 -0.77 0.03 -13.02
C LEU A 153 -0.66 1.07 -11.89
N GLY A 154 -0.63 0.58 -10.63
CA GLY A 154 -0.53 1.41 -9.42
C GLY A 154 -1.81 2.18 -9.06
N ARG A 155 -2.95 1.87 -9.68
CA ARG A 155 -4.23 2.56 -9.46
C ARG A 155 -5.22 1.76 -8.62
N PHE A 156 -4.85 0.53 -8.26
CA PHE A 156 -5.60 -0.38 -7.40
C PHE A 156 -4.67 -1.02 -6.40
N ASN A 157 -5.18 -1.24 -5.20
CA ASN A 157 -4.61 -2.22 -4.28
C ASN A 157 -5.26 -3.59 -4.55
N TRP A 158 -4.54 -4.65 -4.20
CA TRP A 158 -4.93 -6.02 -4.50
C TRP A 158 -4.92 -6.88 -3.24
N ALA A 159 -5.85 -7.84 -3.18
CA ALA A 159 -5.87 -8.90 -2.19
C ALA A 159 -6.32 -10.22 -2.82
N SER A 160 -5.93 -11.31 -2.19
CA SER A 160 -6.38 -12.65 -2.55
C SER A 160 -6.70 -13.44 -1.29
N THR A 161 -7.75 -14.25 -1.34
CA THR A 161 -8.09 -15.18 -0.26
C THR A 161 -8.76 -16.42 -0.84
N ASP A 162 -8.41 -17.59 -0.30
CA ASP A 162 -9.12 -18.84 -0.57
C ASP A 162 -10.31 -19.02 0.38
N ALA A 163 -10.30 -18.32 1.52
CA ALA A 163 -11.34 -18.38 2.53
C ALA A 163 -12.42 -17.33 2.24
N ILE A 164 -13.35 -17.64 1.32
CA ILE A 164 -14.45 -16.76 0.91
C ILE A 164 -15.21 -16.16 2.12
N SER A 165 -15.36 -16.91 3.21
CA SER A 165 -16.00 -16.43 4.45
C SER A 165 -15.33 -15.21 5.08
N GLU A 166 -14.04 -14.96 4.84
CA GLU A 166 -13.32 -13.79 5.35
C GLU A 166 -13.93 -12.47 4.86
N LEU A 167 -14.56 -12.47 3.68
CA LEU A 167 -15.21 -11.29 3.14
C LEU A 167 -16.37 -10.77 4.04
N LYS A 168 -16.95 -11.63 4.90
CA LYS A 168 -17.94 -11.18 5.90
C LYS A 168 -17.34 -10.19 6.90
N SER A 169 -16.07 -10.35 7.24
CA SER A 169 -15.38 -9.47 8.20
C SER A 169 -15.30 -8.02 7.73
N ILE A 170 -15.31 -7.80 6.42
CA ILE A 170 -15.25 -6.48 5.79
C ILE A 170 -16.65 -5.97 5.36
N GLY A 171 -17.72 -6.67 5.74
CA GLY A 171 -19.10 -6.24 5.51
C GLY A 171 -19.79 -6.81 4.28
N ILE A 172 -19.22 -7.84 3.61
CA ILE A 172 -19.90 -8.55 2.52
C ILE A 172 -20.77 -9.67 3.11
N GLU A 173 -22.08 -9.46 3.18
CA GLU A 173 -23.01 -10.38 3.87
C GLU A 173 -23.11 -11.76 3.23
N LYS A 174 -23.12 -11.80 1.89
CA LYS A 174 -23.23 -13.01 1.06
C LYS A 174 -21.95 -13.16 0.23
N PRO A 175 -20.86 -13.64 0.84
CA PRO A 175 -19.61 -13.76 0.12
C PRO A 175 -19.66 -14.97 -0.83
N GLU A 176 -19.09 -14.78 -2.00
CA GLU A 176 -19.03 -15.77 -3.08
C GLU A 176 -17.65 -15.73 -3.74
N ALA A 177 -17.30 -16.81 -4.43
CA ALA A 177 -16.13 -16.83 -5.28
C ALA A 177 -16.24 -15.78 -6.40
N GLY A 178 -15.12 -15.23 -6.82
CA GLY A 178 -15.07 -14.24 -7.89
C GLY A 178 -14.12 -13.07 -7.61
N ILE A 179 -14.29 -12.04 -8.43
CA ILE A 179 -13.47 -10.83 -8.42
C ILE A 179 -14.33 -9.68 -7.91
N TRP A 180 -13.94 -9.11 -6.78
CA TRP A 180 -14.65 -8.05 -6.10
C TRP A 180 -13.92 -6.73 -6.31
N VAL A 181 -14.57 -5.75 -6.94
CA VAL A 181 -14.06 -4.39 -7.10
C VAL A 181 -14.79 -3.49 -6.11
N LEU A 182 -14.01 -2.85 -5.24
CA LEU A 182 -14.50 -2.30 -3.97
C LEU A 182 -13.94 -0.90 -3.72
N ASN A 183 -14.71 -0.10 -2.97
CA ASN A 183 -14.18 1.08 -2.29
C ASN A 183 -14.07 0.79 -0.80
N PRO A 184 -12.93 1.07 -0.16
CA PRO A 184 -12.83 1.00 1.28
C PRO A 184 -13.60 2.15 1.94
N ASP A 185 -14.18 1.90 3.10
CA ASP A 185 -14.77 2.95 3.92
C ASP A 185 -13.69 3.91 4.44
N THR A 186 -14.14 5.02 5.05
CA THR A 186 -13.22 6.08 5.50
C THR A 186 -12.15 5.57 6.47
N TYR A 187 -12.49 4.59 7.32
CA TYR A 187 -11.61 4.09 8.38
C TYR A 187 -10.93 2.75 8.03
N GLY A 188 -11.18 2.20 6.84
CA GLY A 188 -10.54 0.96 6.41
C GLY A 188 -10.96 -0.26 7.22
N LEU A 189 -12.22 -0.29 7.66
CA LEU A 189 -12.84 -1.39 8.41
C LEU A 189 -13.86 -2.16 7.59
N LYS A 190 -14.47 -1.51 6.61
CA LYS A 190 -15.49 -2.09 5.75
C LYS A 190 -15.29 -1.67 4.30
N VAL A 191 -16.04 -2.30 3.41
CA VAL A 191 -16.05 -1.97 1.99
C VAL A 191 -17.45 -1.65 1.49
N GLU A 192 -17.50 -0.87 0.41
CA GLU A 192 -18.64 -0.71 -0.47
C GLU A 192 -18.33 -1.45 -1.78
N VAL A 193 -19.24 -2.31 -2.23
CA VAL A 193 -19.07 -3.09 -3.46
C VAL A 193 -19.43 -2.23 -4.67
N ILE A 194 -18.49 -2.04 -5.59
CA ILE A 194 -18.70 -1.32 -6.86
C ILE A 194 -19.21 -2.29 -7.93
N ALA A 195 -18.59 -3.47 -7.98
CA ALA A 195 -18.90 -4.55 -8.90
C ALA A 195 -18.40 -5.90 -8.34
N LYS A 196 -19.12 -6.97 -8.66
CA LYS A 196 -18.66 -8.36 -8.56
C LYS A 196 -18.62 -8.92 -9.98
N VAL A 197 -17.52 -9.58 -10.33
CA VAL A 197 -17.31 -10.24 -11.61
C VAL A 197 -17.07 -11.72 -11.33
N GLU A 198 -17.65 -12.61 -12.15
CA GLU A 198 -17.46 -14.05 -12.01
C GLU A 198 -16.01 -14.45 -12.31
N ALA A 199 -15.52 -15.49 -11.64
CA ALA A 199 -14.13 -15.93 -11.73
C ALA A 199 -13.71 -16.35 -13.15
N ASP A 200 -14.65 -16.89 -13.95
CA ASP A 200 -14.48 -17.35 -15.32
C ASP A 200 -14.74 -16.27 -16.38
N SER A 201 -15.04 -15.03 -15.96
CA SER A 201 -15.34 -13.96 -16.89
C SER A 201 -14.19 -13.68 -17.86
N GLU A 202 -14.58 -13.27 -19.06
CA GLU A 202 -13.65 -12.71 -20.03
C GLU A 202 -13.00 -11.42 -19.52
N THR A 203 -11.90 -11.02 -20.15
CA THR A 203 -11.11 -9.84 -19.72
C THR A 203 -11.95 -8.55 -19.74
N LYS A 204 -12.85 -8.40 -20.71
CA LYS A 204 -13.63 -7.18 -20.91
C LYS A 204 -14.55 -6.81 -19.72
N PRO A 205 -15.39 -7.73 -19.16
CA PRO A 205 -16.13 -7.46 -17.93
C PRO A 205 -15.27 -6.99 -16.75
N ILE A 206 -14.05 -7.55 -16.62
CA ILE A 206 -13.11 -7.15 -15.55
C ILE A 206 -12.64 -5.71 -15.81
N GLU A 207 -12.21 -5.39 -17.04
CA GLU A 207 -11.76 -4.05 -17.43
C GLU A 207 -12.87 -2.99 -17.24
N GLU A 208 -14.13 -3.33 -17.54
CA GLU A 208 -15.30 -2.46 -17.31
C GLU A 208 -15.52 -2.19 -15.82
N ALA A 209 -15.41 -3.23 -14.96
CA ALA A 209 -15.53 -3.08 -13.52
C ALA A 209 -14.41 -2.20 -12.93
N LEU A 210 -13.16 -2.39 -13.39
CA LEU A 210 -12.03 -1.55 -13.01
C LEU A 210 -12.22 -0.10 -13.49
N ALA A 211 -12.63 0.10 -14.75
CA ALA A 211 -12.89 1.43 -15.30
C ALA A 211 -13.98 2.18 -14.51
N LYS A 212 -15.06 1.47 -14.13
CA LYS A 212 -16.13 2.03 -13.28
C LYS A 212 -15.60 2.49 -11.93
N ALA A 213 -14.70 1.73 -11.30
CA ALA A 213 -14.07 2.11 -10.05
C ALA A 213 -13.17 3.34 -10.19
N LEU A 214 -12.39 3.44 -11.27
CA LEU A 214 -11.53 4.59 -11.55
C LEU A 214 -12.31 5.87 -11.92
N ALA A 215 -13.46 5.73 -12.56
CA ALA A 215 -14.38 6.84 -12.85
C ALA A 215 -15.13 7.33 -11.59
N GLY A 216 -15.09 6.57 -10.50
CA GLY A 216 -15.69 6.93 -9.23
C GLY A 216 -15.09 8.18 -8.60
N LYS A 217 -15.79 8.74 -7.61
CA LYS A 217 -15.33 9.94 -6.89
C LYS A 217 -14.08 9.64 -6.08
N ARG A 218 -12.99 10.36 -6.36
CA ARG A 218 -11.76 10.27 -5.55
C ARG A 218 -12.06 10.57 -4.08
N PRO A 219 -11.62 9.73 -3.13
CA PRO A 219 -11.81 10.01 -1.71
C PRO A 219 -11.16 11.33 -1.31
N ALA A 220 -11.86 12.08 -0.45
CA ALA A 220 -11.41 13.38 0.04
C ALA A 220 -10.03 13.27 0.72
N GLN A 221 -9.28 14.37 0.71
CA GLN A 221 -8.03 14.45 1.47
C GLN A 221 -8.30 14.22 2.96
N LYS A 222 -7.45 13.40 3.58
CA LYS A 222 -7.55 13.11 5.02
C LYS A 222 -6.66 14.08 5.79
N ASP A 223 -7.25 14.76 6.77
CA ASP A 223 -6.51 15.42 7.83
C ASP A 223 -6.35 14.43 8.99
N THR A 224 -5.10 14.12 9.36
CA THR A 224 -4.80 13.08 10.36
C THR A 224 -5.50 13.34 11.68
N ARG A 225 -5.41 14.57 12.21
CA ARG A 225 -5.97 14.92 13.52
C ARG A 225 -7.50 14.80 13.52
N ARG A 226 -8.16 15.33 12.51
CA ARG A 226 -9.61 15.25 12.34
C ARG A 226 -10.07 13.81 12.13
N HIS A 227 -9.32 13.03 11.37
CA HIS A 227 -9.60 11.63 11.10
C HIS A 227 -9.56 10.80 12.39
N VAL A 228 -8.46 10.90 13.16
CA VAL A 228 -8.29 10.19 14.43
C VAL A 228 -9.35 10.60 15.45
N ASN A 229 -9.59 11.90 15.64
CA ASN A 229 -10.58 12.39 16.59
C ASN A 229 -12.00 11.89 16.28
N ARG A 230 -12.38 11.89 15.00
CA ARG A 230 -13.70 11.38 14.57
C ARG A 230 -13.79 9.86 14.71
N GLY A 231 -12.73 9.13 14.40
CA GLY A 231 -12.67 7.69 14.61
C GLY A 231 -12.92 7.34 16.07
N ASN A 232 -12.19 7.98 16.98
CA ASN A 232 -12.35 7.80 18.43
C ASN A 232 -13.77 8.14 18.91
N ALA A 233 -14.32 9.29 18.48
CA ALA A 233 -15.66 9.71 18.85
C ALA A 233 -16.76 8.76 18.35
N THR A 234 -16.51 8.01 17.28
CA THR A 234 -17.46 7.07 16.68
C THR A 234 -17.12 5.61 16.96
N GLY A 235 -16.21 5.35 17.90
CA GLY A 235 -15.82 4.00 18.32
C GLY A 235 -15.10 3.19 17.24
N LYS A 236 -14.58 3.83 16.19
CA LYS A 236 -13.81 3.18 15.13
C LYS A 236 -12.40 2.94 15.62
N ARG A 237 -11.99 1.68 15.72
CA ARG A 237 -10.67 1.27 16.20
C ARG A 237 -10.02 0.31 15.21
N TRP A 238 -8.73 0.49 15.02
CA TRP A 238 -7.87 -0.42 14.29
C TRP A 238 -6.84 -0.97 15.26
N GLU A 239 -6.69 -2.29 15.29
CA GLU A 239 -5.72 -2.98 16.14
C GLU A 239 -4.58 -3.50 15.26
N THR A 240 -3.39 -2.97 15.50
CA THR A 240 -2.18 -3.40 14.79
C THR A 240 -1.75 -4.80 15.24
N GLU A 241 -0.99 -5.51 14.41
CA GLU A 241 -0.49 -6.85 14.75
C GLU A 241 0.60 -6.80 15.84
N ILE A 242 1.45 -5.78 15.79
CA ILE A 242 2.45 -5.51 16.82
C ILE A 242 2.21 -4.12 17.46
N PRO A 243 2.69 -3.87 18.69
CA PRO A 243 2.51 -2.59 19.35
C PRO A 243 3.10 -1.42 18.56
N VAL A 244 2.36 -0.31 18.47
CA VAL A 244 2.86 0.94 17.88
C VAL A 244 3.90 1.57 18.81
N THR A 245 5.12 1.76 18.32
CA THR A 245 6.24 2.33 19.09
C THR A 245 6.60 3.77 18.71
N ASP A 246 6.04 4.30 17.62
CA ASP A 246 6.30 5.66 17.15
C ASP A 246 5.70 6.71 18.11
N PRO A 247 6.53 7.55 18.75
CA PRO A 247 6.06 8.58 19.69
C PRO A 247 5.11 9.60 19.04
N GLY A 248 5.25 9.84 17.74
CA GLY A 248 4.41 10.77 16.99
C GLY A 248 2.97 10.30 16.81
N ILE A 249 2.72 8.99 16.98
CA ILE A 249 1.37 8.38 16.91
C ILE A 249 0.77 8.23 18.31
N GLN A 250 1.61 7.98 19.33
CA GLN A 250 1.17 7.83 20.72
C GLN A 250 0.68 9.16 21.37
N GLY A 251 0.73 10.29 20.65
CA GLY A 251 0.26 11.60 21.10
C GLY A 251 -1.27 11.74 21.16
N GLY A 252 -1.92 11.07 22.12
CA GLY A 252 -3.36 11.20 22.35
C GLY A 252 -3.88 10.79 23.74
N GLY A 253 -3.01 10.34 24.65
CA GLY A 253 -3.42 9.98 26.00
C GLY A 253 -2.29 10.19 26.98
N ARG A 254 -2.18 11.39 27.57
CA ARG A 254 -1.63 11.45 28.92
C ARG A 254 -2.51 10.52 29.78
N PRO A 255 -1.96 9.61 30.59
CA PRO A 255 -2.75 8.96 31.62
C PRO A 255 -3.43 10.07 32.41
N ARG A 256 -4.76 10.05 32.52
CA ARG A 256 -5.41 10.80 33.58
C ARG A 256 -4.75 10.30 34.86
N ARG A 257 -3.95 11.14 35.52
CA ARG A 257 -3.53 10.88 36.89
C ARG A 257 -4.82 10.72 37.68
N GLY A 258 -5.12 9.49 38.07
CA GLY A 258 -6.15 9.20 39.06
C GLY A 258 -5.66 9.71 40.41
N ASN A 259 -6.24 10.82 40.84
CA ASN A 259 -6.95 11.02 42.11
C ASN A 259 -7.34 12.50 42.19
#